data_AF-A0A813Z2I9-F1
#
_entry.id   AF-A0A813Z2I9-F1
#
_cell.length_a   1.000
_cell.length_b   1.000
_cell.length_c   1.000
_cell.angle_alpha   90.00
_cell.angle_beta   90.00
_cell.angle_gamma   90.00
#
_symmetry.space_group_name_H-M   'P 1'
#
loop_
_entity.id
_entity.type
_entity.pdbx_description
1 polymer ?
#
loop_
_entity_poly.entity_id
_entity_poly.type
_entity_poly.pdbx_seq_one_letter_code
_entity_poly.pdbx_strand_id
1 'polypeptide(L)'
;MEKGLSYNDSKKRQTTNKPSSYRPISLLCSLCKLLGKIVNIKLQNWLEKNKKLPSCQAGFRKGRSTHEQILRIIQSITEGFNDKKLTAAIYYDVEKAFDKSSHKGIEKKLK
;
A
#
# COMPACT_ATOMS: atom_id res chain seq x y z
N MET A 1 -5.76 39.63 -1.27
CA MET A 1 -6.29 39.16 -2.56
C MET A 1 -5.22 38.33 -3.23
N GLU A 2 -5.49 37.03 -3.23
CA GLU A 2 -4.87 35.89 -3.93
C GLU A 2 -3.55 36.13 -4.68
N LYS A 3 -2.47 35.53 -4.16
CA LYS A 3 -1.41 34.97 -4.99
C LYS A 3 -1.55 33.46 -4.92
N GLY A 4 -2.20 32.87 -5.92
CA GLY A 4 -2.27 31.44 -6.11
C GLY A 4 -0.85 30.88 -6.22
N LEU A 5 -0.47 30.00 -5.31
CA LEU A 5 0.65 29.10 -5.51
C LEU A 5 0.28 28.17 -6.66
N SER A 6 0.76 28.51 -7.85
CA SER A 6 0.78 27.60 -8.99
C SER A 6 1.50 26.32 -8.57
N TYR A 7 0.73 25.26 -8.33
CA TYR A 7 1.24 23.91 -8.15
C TYR A 7 1.80 23.49 -9.50
N ASN A 8 3.13 23.61 -9.65
CA ASN A 8 3.85 23.20 -10.84
C ASN A 8 3.67 21.69 -11.05
N ASP A 9 2.64 21.33 -11.83
CA ASP A 9 2.45 19.99 -12.38
C ASP A 9 3.45 19.77 -13.53
N SER A 10 4.73 19.74 -13.18
CA SER A 10 5.79 19.22 -14.04
C SER A 10 6.12 17.80 -13.61
N LYS A 11 5.10 16.95 -13.57
CA LYS A 11 5.29 15.49 -13.56
C LYS A 11 5.76 15.11 -14.96
N LYS A 12 7.06 15.36 -15.21
CA LYS A 12 7.80 14.96 -16.40
C LYS A 12 7.46 13.49 -16.63
N ARG A 13 6.63 13.20 -17.65
CA ARG A 13 6.28 11.83 -18.05
C ARG A 13 7.59 11.05 -18.04
N GLN A 14 7.69 10.04 -17.16
CA GLN A 14 8.90 9.22 -17.10
C GLN A 14 9.21 8.80 -18.53
N THR A 15 10.36 9.22 -19.04
CA THR A 15 10.83 8.88 -20.38
C THR A 15 10.69 7.37 -20.53
N THR A 16 9.77 6.94 -21.39
CA THR A 16 9.36 5.54 -21.58
C THR A 16 10.50 4.63 -22.08
N ASN A 17 11.64 5.24 -22.40
CA ASN A 17 12.83 4.59 -22.95
C ASN A 17 13.83 4.12 -21.89
N LYS A 18 13.59 4.30 -20.58
CA LYS A 18 14.47 3.78 -19.54
C LYS A 18 13.92 2.48 -18.93
N PRO A 19 14.71 1.39 -18.83
CA PRO A 19 14.25 0.12 -18.26
C PRO A 19 13.86 0.24 -16.79
N SER A 20 14.40 1.23 -16.06
CA SER A 20 14.07 1.50 -14.66
C SER A 20 12.64 1.99 -14.42
N SER A 21 11.92 2.41 -15.47
CA SER A 21 10.53 2.89 -15.39
C SER A 21 9.52 1.75 -15.36
N TYR A 22 9.95 0.52 -15.65
CA TYR A 22 9.08 -0.66 -15.68
C TYR A 22 9.19 -1.45 -14.37
N ARG A 23 8.07 -2.07 -13.97
CA ARG A 23 8.05 -3.05 -12.88
C ARG A 23 8.35 -4.43 -13.45
N PRO A 24 9.43 -5.11 -13.03
CA PRO A 24 9.72 -6.46 -13.49
C PRO A 24 8.63 -7.42 -13.02
N ILE A 25 8.23 -8.37 -13.88
CA ILE A 25 7.27 -9.43 -13.54
C ILE A 25 8.00 -10.77 -13.62
N SER A 26 7.99 -11.53 -12.53
CA SER A 26 8.54 -12.87 -12.51
C SER A 26 7.54 -13.86 -13.10
N LEU A 27 7.92 -14.55 -14.17
CA LEU A 27 7.13 -15.63 -14.76
C LEU A 27 7.49 -16.95 -14.07
N LEU A 28 6.75 -17.29 -13.01
CA LEU A 28 6.92 -18.58 -12.33
C LEU A 28 6.22 -19.71 -13.10
N CYS A 29 6.78 -20.92 -13.06
CA CYS A 29 6.12 -22.11 -13.60
C CYS A 29 4.81 -22.40 -12.85
N SER A 30 3.91 -23.16 -13.47
CA SER A 30 2.58 -23.46 -12.91
C SER A 30 2.64 -24.10 -11.52
N LEU A 31 3.63 -24.98 -11.29
CA LEU A 31 3.84 -25.61 -10.00
C LEU A 31 4.21 -24.59 -8.91
N CYS A 32 5.15 -23.68 -9.20
CA CYS A 32 5.55 -22.65 -8.26
C CYS A 32 4.40 -21.66 -7.95
N LYS A 33 3.56 -21.33 -8.94
CA LYS A 33 2.34 -20.53 -8.71
C LYS A 33 1.37 -21.23 -7.76
N LEU A 34 1.17 -22.54 -7.93
CA LEU A 34 0.33 -23.35 -7.05
C LEU A 34 0.89 -23.38 -5.62
N LEU A 35 2.18 -23.68 -5.46
CA LEU A 35 2.85 -23.67 -4.16
C LEU A 35 2.75 -22.30 -3.48
N GLY A 36 3.00 -21.22 -4.23
CA GLY A 36 2.85 -19.85 -3.73
C GLY A 36 1.44 -19.55 -3.24
N LYS A 37 0.40 -20.03 -3.94
CA LYS A 37 -0.99 -19.89 -3.50
C LYS A 37 -1.27 -20.65 -2.20
N ILE A 38 -0.76 -21.88 -2.06
CA ILE A 38 -0.93 -22.68 -0.84
C ILE A 38 -0.27 -21.99 0.36
N VAL A 39 0.98 -21.52 0.18
CA VAL A 39 1.72 -20.79 1.23
C VAL A 39 0.99 -19.49 1.61
N ASN A 40 0.51 -18.73 0.63
CA ASN A 40 -0.19 -17.47 0.87
C ASN A 40 -1.46 -17.67 1.71
N ILE A 41 -2.27 -18.70 1.40
CA ILE A 41 -3.49 -19.00 2.17
C ILE A 41 -3.15 -19.34 3.63
N LYS A 42 -2.15 -20.21 3.85
CA LYS A 42 -1.73 -20.59 5.21
C LYS A 42 -1.19 -19.39 5.98
N LEU A 43 -0.36 -18.56 5.35
CA LEU A 43 0.25 -17.40 5.98
C LEU A 43 -0.81 -16.34 6.32
N GLN A 44 -1.75 -16.07 5.42
CA GLN A 44 -2.83 -15.12 5.66
C GLN A 44 -3.68 -15.55 6.87
N ASN A 45 -4.07 -16.81 6.95
CA ASN A 45 -4.82 -17.33 8.09
C ASN A 45 -4.06 -17.18 9.41
N TRP A 46 -2.74 -17.44 9.40
CA TRP A 46 -1.90 -17.25 10.58
C TRP A 46 -1.78 -15.77 11.00
N LEU A 47 -1.61 -14.86 10.05
CA LEU A 47 -1.52 -13.42 10.32
C LEU A 47 -2.81 -12.86 10.93
N GLU A 48 -3.97 -13.32 10.43
CA GLU A 48 -5.28 -12.95 10.95
C GLU A 48 -5.51 -13.51 12.36
N LYS A 49 -5.25 -14.81 12.57
CA LYS A 49 -5.42 -15.47 13.88
C LYS A 49 -4.58 -14.81 14.97
N ASN A 50 -3.37 -14.40 14.64
CA ASN A 50 -2.45 -13.74 15.57
C ASN A 50 -2.59 -12.20 15.60
N LYS A 51 -3.57 -11.63 14.88
CA LYS A 51 -3.81 -10.18 14.77
C LYS A 51 -2.53 -9.37 14.45
N LYS A 52 -1.65 -9.92 13.61
CA LYS A 52 -0.37 -9.29 13.24
C LYS A 52 -0.53 -8.14 12.24
N LEU A 53 -1.66 -8.08 11.53
CA LEU A 53 -1.97 -7.01 10.58
C LEU A 53 -2.75 -5.88 11.25
N PRO A 54 -2.37 -4.60 11.02
CA PRO A 54 -3.13 -3.45 11.51
C PRO A 54 -4.59 -3.49 11.04
N SER A 55 -5.50 -3.00 11.89
CA SER A 55 -6.93 -2.88 11.55
C SER A 55 -7.20 -1.93 10.38
N CYS A 56 -6.35 -0.90 10.24
CA CYS A 56 -6.43 0.09 9.17
C CYS A 56 -5.89 -0.42 7.82
N GLN A 57 -5.25 -1.59 7.77
CA GLN A 57 -4.75 -2.13 6.52
C GLN A 57 -5.86 -2.86 5.76
N ALA A 58 -6.32 -2.24 4.66
CA ALA A 58 -7.28 -2.85 3.73
C ALA A 58 -6.60 -3.61 2.57
N GLY A 59 -5.42 -3.16 2.14
CA GLY A 59 -4.70 -3.76 1.01
C GLY A 59 -4.27 -5.20 1.28
N PHE A 60 -4.45 -6.07 0.27
CA PHE A 60 -4.09 -7.50 0.29
C PHE A 60 -4.77 -8.33 1.40
N ARG A 61 -5.88 -7.85 1.96
CA ARG A 61 -6.62 -8.50 3.04
C ARG A 61 -8.00 -8.96 2.58
N LYS A 62 -8.37 -10.21 2.88
CA LYS A 62 -9.67 -10.76 2.47
C LYS A 62 -10.80 -10.05 3.22
N GLY A 63 -11.88 -9.72 2.51
CA GLY A 63 -13.06 -9.06 3.11
C GLY A 63 -12.86 -7.59 3.45
N ARG A 64 -11.77 -6.97 2.98
CA ARG A 64 -11.55 -5.53 3.05
C ARG A 64 -11.53 -4.93 1.66
N SER A 65 -12.13 -3.75 1.51
CA SER A 65 -12.19 -3.04 0.23
C SER A 65 -11.54 -1.66 0.31
N THR A 66 -11.12 -1.15 -0.86
CA THR A 66 -10.65 0.24 -0.97
C THR A 66 -11.75 1.24 -0.64
N HIS A 67 -13.02 0.88 -0.86
CA HIS A 67 -14.18 1.72 -0.52
C HIS A 67 -14.26 1.97 0.99
N GLU A 68 -14.12 0.93 1.82
CA GLU A 68 -14.07 1.11 3.28
C GLU A 68 -12.94 2.03 3.71
N GLN A 69 -11.78 1.96 3.05
CA GLN A 69 -10.63 2.79 3.39
C GLN A 69 -10.87 4.26 3.02
N ILE A 70 -11.47 4.52 1.85
CA ILE A 70 -11.84 5.87 1.42
C ILE A 70 -12.89 6.46 2.37
N LEU A 71 -13.91 5.68 2.75
CA LEU A 71 -14.93 6.12 3.70
C LEU A 71 -14.32 6.51 5.04
N ARG A 72 -13.35 5.74 5.55
CA ARG A 72 -12.61 6.09 6.79
C ARG A 72 -11.89 7.43 6.67
N ILE A 73 -11.21 7.68 5.55
CA ILE A 73 -10.51 8.95 5.31
C ILE A 73 -11.50 10.11 5.27
N ILE A 74 -12.61 9.96 4.54
CA ILE A 74 -13.67 10.98 4.46
C ILE A 74 -14.21 11.26 5.87
N GLN A 75 -14.54 10.22 6.63
CA GLN A 75 -15.03 10.35 7.99
C GLN A 75 -14.06 11.12 8.88
N SER A 76 -12.75 10.78 8.85
CA SER A 76 -11.75 11.51 9.63
C SER A 76 -11.63 12.99 9.24
N ILE A 77 -11.82 13.31 7.95
CA ILE A 77 -11.82 14.69 7.47
C ILE A 77 -13.07 15.43 7.95
N THR A 78 -14.25 14.80 7.87
CA THR A 78 -15.52 15.39 8.32
C THR A 78 -15.52 15.60 9.83
N GLU A 79 -15.02 14.65 10.61
CA GLU A 79 -14.88 14.79 12.07
C GLU A 79 -13.94 15.93 12.44
N GLY A 80 -12.79 16.04 11.77
CA GLY A 80 -11.85 17.15 11.98
C GLY A 80 -12.45 18.51 11.61
N PHE A 81 -13.25 18.58 10.55
CA PHE A 81 -13.97 19.78 10.15
C PHE A 81 -15.03 20.19 11.18
N ASN A 82 -15.84 19.24 11.66
CA ASN A 82 -16.87 19.49 12.67
C ASN A 82 -16.26 19.99 13.99
N ASP A 83 -15.11 19.45 14.38
CA ASP A 83 -14.38 19.85 15.57
C ASP A 83 -13.59 21.17 15.41
N LYS A 84 -13.67 21.82 14.24
CA LYS A 84 -12.87 23.01 13.87
C LYS A 84 -11.37 22.82 14.04
N LYS A 85 -10.88 21.59 13.89
CA LYS A 85 -9.46 21.24 14.00
C LYS A 85 -8.78 21.39 12.64
N LEU A 86 -7.51 21.82 12.65
CA LEU A 86 -6.68 21.78 11.47
C LEU A 86 -6.46 20.31 11.07
N THR A 87 -6.99 19.92 9.92
CA THR A 87 -6.88 18.55 9.39
C THR A 87 -5.87 18.53 8.25
N ALA A 88 -4.86 17.66 8.36
CA ALA A 88 -3.85 17.46 7.33
C ALA A 88 -3.70 15.97 7.04
N ALA A 89 -3.44 15.63 5.77
CA ALA A 89 -3.20 14.26 5.32
C ALA A 89 -1.79 14.15 4.75
N ILE A 90 -1.07 13.09 5.14
CA ILE A 90 0.27 12.77 4.64
C ILE A 90 0.16 11.51 3.80
N TYR A 91 0.51 11.62 2.51
CA TYR A 91 0.57 10.49 1.60
C TYR A 91 2.02 10.08 1.39
N TYR A 92 2.31 8.79 1.56
CA TYR A 92 3.64 8.23 1.40
C TYR A 92 3.57 7.00 0.48
N ASP A 93 4.50 6.92 -0.47
CA ASP A 93 4.67 5.78 -1.38
C ASP A 93 6.12 5.29 -1.35
N VAL A 94 6.30 3.97 -1.36
CA VAL A 94 7.62 3.33 -1.22
C VAL A 94 8.15 2.97 -2.60
N GLU A 95 9.29 3.54 -2.97
CA GLU A 95 9.96 3.19 -4.23
C GLU A 95 10.45 1.74 -4.22
N LYS A 96 9.98 0.93 -5.18
CA LYS A 96 10.36 -0.49 -5.37
C LYS A 96 10.21 -1.33 -4.10
N ALA A 97 9.06 -1.24 -3.43
CA ALA A 97 8.80 -1.90 -2.15
C ALA A 97 9.09 -3.41 -2.13
N PHE A 98 8.79 -4.14 -3.21
CA PHE A 98 9.06 -5.58 -3.30
C PHE A 98 10.56 -5.87 -3.47
N ASP A 99 11.25 -5.13 -4.34
CA ASP A 99 12.68 -5.33 -4.60
C ASP A 99 13.56 -4.90 -3.40
N LYS A 100 13.13 -3.89 -2.64
CA LYS A 100 13.84 -3.38 -1.46
C LYS A 100 13.48 -4.07 -0.14
N SER A 101 12.63 -5.10 -0.19
CA SER A 101 12.21 -5.81 1.03
C SER A 101 13.34 -6.68 1.58
N SER A 102 13.68 -6.51 2.87
CA SER A 102 14.76 -7.28 3.50
C SER A 102 14.27 -8.63 4.00
N HIS A 103 14.92 -9.72 3.57
CA HIS A 103 14.63 -11.08 4.03
C HIS A 103 14.72 -11.20 5.57
N LYS A 104 15.78 -10.67 6.18
CA LYS A 104 15.96 -10.66 7.65
C LYS A 104 14.83 -9.91 8.36
N GLY A 105 14.34 -8.82 7.76
CA GLY A 105 13.22 -8.03 8.29
C GLY A 105 11.91 -8.80 8.27
N ILE A 106 11.66 -9.56 7.20
CA ILE A 106 10.48 -10.42 7.07
C ILE A 106 10.55 -11.57 8.08
N GLU A 107 11.68 -12.26 8.18
CA GLU A 107 11.88 -13.35 9.15
C GLU A 107 11.61 -12.90 10.59
N LYS A 108 12.10 -11.70 10.98
CA LYS A 108 11.87 -11.15 12.31
C LYS A 108 10.39 -10.82 12.56
N LYS A 109 9.63 -10.43 11.53
CA LYS A 109 8.18 -10.17 11.63
C LYS A 109 7.33 -11.44 11.71
N LEU A 110 7.87 -12.57 11.24
CA LEU A 110 7.19 -13.86 11.23
C LEU A 110 7.44 -14.70 12.49
N LYS A 111 8.47 -14.37 13.27
CA LYS A 111 8.65 -14.87 14.65
C LYS A 111 7.66 -14.19 15.61
#